data_AF-A0AAP6DCB1-F1
#
_entry.id   AF-A0AAP6DCB1-F1
#
_cell.length_a   1.000
_cell.length_b   1.000
_cell.length_c   1.000
_cell.angle_alpha   90.00
_cell.angle_beta   90.00
_cell.angle_gamma   90.00
#
_symmetry.space_group_name_H-M   'P 1'
#
loop_
_entity.id
_entity.type
_entity.pdbx_description
1 polymer ?
#
loop_
_entity_poly.entity_id
_entity_poly.type
_entity_poly.pdbx_seq_one_letter_code
_entity_poly.pdbx_strand_id
1 'polypeptide(L)'
;KVPSVEILDFDNVKSLVVERFDRAWSTSTGSLIRLAQEDMCQALSVPTHLKYQADGGIGIVEIMQLLNSSTNAEKDRDNFMRFQVFQWLIGATDGHSKNFSIFIETNGAYRLTPFYDIMSAYPASNGKGINTRKLKLAMSLKSTSSGNKWHLEKVYPRHFIATAETVGFCTIRMQEILDEF
;
A
#
# COMPACT_ATOMS: atom_id res chain seq x y z
N LYS A 1 -2.34 -9.07 -2.39
CA LYS A 1 -3.20 -9.89 -1.50
C LYS A 1 -3.99 -8.95 -0.58
N VAL A 2 -5.27 -9.20 -0.36
CA VAL A 2 -6.18 -8.41 0.49
C VAL A 2 -6.95 -9.34 1.43
N PRO A 3 -7.51 -8.86 2.56
CA PRO A 3 -8.37 -9.66 3.43
C PRO A 3 -9.69 -10.04 2.76
N SER A 4 -10.32 -11.10 3.26
CA SER A 4 -11.72 -11.43 2.96
C SER A 4 -12.62 -10.33 3.52
N VAL A 5 -13.66 -9.96 2.77
CA VAL A 5 -14.63 -8.94 3.18
C VAL A 5 -16.04 -9.38 2.86
N GLU A 6 -16.98 -8.96 3.69
CA GLU A 6 -18.42 -9.15 3.49
C GLU A 6 -19.18 -7.89 3.87
N ILE A 7 -20.33 -7.67 3.23
CA ILE A 7 -21.27 -6.59 3.60
C ILE A 7 -22.38 -7.24 4.41
N LEU A 8 -22.49 -6.87 5.68
CA LEU A 8 -23.56 -7.32 6.57
C LEU A 8 -24.47 -6.15 6.95
N ASP A 9 -25.70 -6.48 7.34
CA ASP A 9 -26.66 -5.53 7.88
C ASP A 9 -26.89 -5.85 9.37
N PHE A 10 -26.76 -4.83 10.22
CA PHE A 10 -27.04 -4.92 11.65
C PHE A 10 -28.08 -3.85 11.99
N ASP A 11 -29.33 -4.24 12.22
CA ASP A 11 -30.43 -3.34 12.54
C ASP A 11 -30.56 -2.14 11.57
N ASN A 12 -30.50 -2.42 10.25
CA ASN A 12 -30.49 -1.45 9.15
C ASN A 12 -29.20 -0.60 9.04
N VAL A 13 -28.11 -1.01 9.70
CA VAL A 13 -26.78 -0.42 9.54
C VAL A 13 -25.95 -1.31 8.62
N LYS A 14 -25.82 -0.91 7.37
CA LYS A 14 -24.93 -1.55 6.40
C LYS A 14 -23.48 -1.36 6.82
N SER A 15 -22.79 -2.47 7.08
CA SER A 15 -21.43 -2.50 7.61
C SER A 15 -20.50 -3.35 6.74
N LEU A 16 -19.26 -2.87 6.55
CA LEU A 16 -18.19 -3.67 5.94
C LEU A 16 -17.49 -4.47 7.03
N VAL A 17 -17.59 -5.79 6.97
CA VAL A 17 -16.89 -6.69 7.89
C VAL A 17 -15.64 -7.21 7.18
N VAL A 18 -14.49 -7.02 7.82
CA VAL A 18 -13.17 -7.37 7.28
C VAL A 18 -12.54 -8.43 8.16
N GLU A 19 -12.15 -9.55 7.56
CA GLU A 19 -11.44 -10.60 8.27
C GLU A 19 -10.05 -10.10 8.68
N ARG A 20 -9.77 -10.13 9.98
CA ARG A 20 -8.49 -9.68 10.53
C ARG A 20 -7.37 -10.67 10.21
N PHE A 21 -6.41 -10.23 9.41
CA PHE A 21 -5.23 -11.02 9.04
C PHE A 21 -4.15 -11.09 10.14
N ASP A 22 -4.30 -10.34 11.23
CA ASP A 22 -3.46 -10.45 12.44
C ASP A 22 -4.06 -11.41 13.48
N ARG A 23 -5.00 -12.26 13.05
CA ARG A 23 -5.61 -13.35 13.82
C ARG A 23 -5.54 -14.63 13.01
N ALA A 24 -5.35 -15.75 13.70
CA ALA A 24 -5.38 -17.08 13.08
C ALA A 24 -5.91 -18.11 14.07
N TRP A 25 -6.58 -19.15 13.56
CA TRP A 25 -6.93 -20.32 14.36
C TRP A 25 -5.73 -21.26 14.44
N SER A 26 -5.32 -21.59 15.66
CA SER A 26 -4.28 -22.59 15.90
C SER A 26 -4.77 -23.98 15.49
N THR A 27 -4.04 -24.65 14.62
CA THR A 27 -4.38 -26.02 14.18
C THR A 27 -4.14 -27.07 15.27
N SER A 28 -3.30 -26.78 16.28
CA SER A 28 -2.99 -27.70 17.37
C SER A 28 -3.92 -27.56 18.56
N THR A 29 -4.31 -26.33 18.90
CA THR A 29 -5.09 -26.04 20.12
C THR A 29 -6.54 -25.62 19.81
N GLY A 30 -6.86 -25.30 18.56
CA GLY A 30 -8.15 -24.73 18.18
C GLY A 30 -8.41 -23.34 18.74
N SER A 31 -7.40 -22.70 19.35
CA SER A 31 -7.55 -21.36 19.93
C SER A 31 -7.28 -20.26 18.90
N LEU A 32 -7.96 -19.12 19.06
CA LEU A 32 -7.69 -17.93 18.26
C LEU A 32 -6.42 -17.24 18.79
N ILE A 33 -5.38 -17.20 17.97
CA ILE A 33 -4.10 -16.56 18.30
C ILE A 33 -3.97 -15.18 17.65
N ARG A 34 -3.16 -14.31 18.26
CA ARG A 34 -2.76 -13.02 17.69
C ARG A 34 -1.44 -13.18 16.97
N LEU A 35 -1.34 -12.61 15.77
CA LEU A 35 -0.09 -12.51 15.03
C LEU A 35 0.49 -11.12 15.26
N ALA A 36 1.79 -11.03 15.60
CA ALA A 36 2.45 -9.76 15.82
C ALA A 36 2.57 -8.99 14.51
N GLN A 37 2.21 -7.71 14.54
CA GLN A 37 2.19 -6.82 13.38
C GLN A 37 2.44 -5.39 13.82
N GLU A 38 3.09 -4.61 12.95
CA GLU A 38 3.21 -3.16 13.08
C GLU A 38 3.09 -2.46 11.71
N ASP A 39 2.69 -1.19 11.70
CA ASP A 39 2.61 -0.37 10.49
C ASP A 39 3.97 0.25 10.11
N MET A 40 4.09 0.79 8.88
CA MET A 40 5.37 1.35 8.42
C MET A 40 5.81 2.59 9.22
N CYS A 41 4.88 3.33 9.84
CA CYS A 41 5.27 4.41 10.74
C CYS A 41 5.98 3.83 11.97
N GLN A 42 5.46 2.77 12.56
CA GLN A 42 6.09 2.10 13.70
C GLN A 42 7.43 1.47 13.32
N ALA A 43 7.45 0.67 12.25
CA ALA A 43 8.64 -0.04 11.79
C ALA A 43 9.83 0.90 11.48
N LEU A 44 9.54 2.10 10.99
CA LEU A 44 10.55 3.11 10.65
C LEU A 44 10.64 4.26 11.66
N SER A 45 10.02 4.11 12.84
CA SER A 45 10.04 5.11 13.93
C SER A 45 9.58 6.51 13.52
N VAL A 46 8.57 6.59 12.65
CA VAL A 46 7.93 7.82 12.17
C VAL A 46 6.69 8.12 13.00
N PRO A 47 6.53 9.33 13.56
CA PRO A 47 5.34 9.68 14.31
C PRO A 47 4.10 9.75 13.41
N THR A 48 2.93 9.42 13.96
CA THR A 48 1.68 9.27 13.18
C THR A 48 1.25 10.54 12.42
N HIS A 49 1.58 11.74 12.92
CA HIS A 49 1.26 12.98 12.22
C HIS A 49 2.06 13.17 10.91
N LEU A 50 3.13 12.38 10.69
CA LEU A 50 3.92 12.30 9.47
C LEU A 50 3.59 11.06 8.64
N LYS A 51 2.37 10.53 8.73
CA LYS A 51 1.96 9.36 7.93
C LYS A 51 1.95 9.65 6.43
N TYR A 52 1.73 10.91 6.02
CA TYR A 52 1.75 11.31 4.62
C TYR A 52 3.15 11.75 4.19
N GLN A 53 3.59 11.30 3.02
CA GLN A 53 4.86 11.75 2.44
C GLN A 53 4.88 13.27 2.20
N ALA A 54 3.73 13.86 1.85
CA ALA A 54 3.61 15.31 1.63
C ALA A 54 3.92 16.15 2.88
N ASP A 55 3.74 15.57 4.08
CA ASP A 55 4.00 16.23 5.36
C ASP A 55 5.44 15.99 5.87
N GLY A 56 6.30 15.37 5.06
CA GLY A 56 7.65 14.96 5.45
C GLY A 56 7.75 13.52 5.97
N GLY A 57 6.68 12.74 5.79
CA GLY A 57 6.65 11.30 6.06
C GLY A 57 7.45 10.46 5.06
N ILE A 58 7.40 9.14 5.27
CA ILE A 58 8.02 8.14 4.40
C ILE A 58 7.15 7.81 3.19
N GLY A 59 7.78 7.35 2.11
CA GLY A 59 7.10 6.93 0.88
C GLY A 59 7.66 5.62 0.33
N ILE A 60 7.55 5.47 -1.00
CA ILE A 60 7.94 4.25 -1.71
C ILE A 60 9.42 3.90 -1.50
N VAL A 61 10.30 4.90 -1.42
CA VAL A 61 11.75 4.66 -1.31
C VAL A 61 12.09 3.98 0.00
N GLU A 62 11.64 4.55 1.12
CA GLU A 62 11.97 4.05 2.46
C GLU A 62 11.30 2.69 2.73
N ILE A 63 10.07 2.50 2.24
CA ILE A 63 9.37 1.21 2.37
C ILE A 63 10.08 0.14 1.53
N MET A 64 10.48 0.44 0.29
CA MET A 64 11.23 -0.51 -0.54
C MET A 64 12.60 -0.86 0.06
N GLN A 65 13.26 0.09 0.73
CA GLN A 65 14.48 -0.17 1.48
C GLN A 65 14.25 -1.13 2.65
N LEU A 66 13.20 -0.93 3.45
CA LEU A 66 12.82 -1.86 4.53
C LEU A 66 12.54 -3.26 3.99
N LEU A 67 11.80 -3.35 2.87
CA LEU A 67 11.41 -4.63 2.28
C LEU A 67 12.57 -5.41 1.64
N ASN A 68 13.75 -4.81 1.46
CA ASN A 68 14.95 -5.56 1.05
C ASN A 68 15.37 -6.62 2.07
N SER A 69 15.03 -6.42 3.34
CA SER A 69 15.37 -7.34 4.43
C SER A 69 14.17 -8.16 4.93
N SER A 70 13.06 -8.16 4.18
CA SER A 70 11.96 -9.09 4.42
C SER A 70 12.39 -10.54 4.19
N THR A 71 11.82 -11.49 4.95
CA THR A 71 11.99 -12.94 4.71
C THR A 71 11.50 -13.38 3.34
N ASN A 72 10.70 -12.55 2.66
CA ASN A 72 10.22 -12.78 1.30
C ASN A 72 10.44 -11.54 0.41
N ALA A 73 11.62 -10.93 0.51
CA ALA A 73 11.96 -9.64 -0.10
C ALA A 73 11.53 -9.49 -1.56
N GLU A 74 11.82 -10.48 -2.43
CA GLU A 74 11.45 -10.42 -3.84
C GLU A 74 9.93 -10.27 -4.03
N LYS A 75 9.16 -11.15 -3.39
CA LYS A 75 7.70 -11.17 -3.50
C LYS A 75 7.05 -9.95 -2.84
N ASP A 76 7.57 -9.49 -1.72
CA ASP A 76 7.01 -8.34 -1.01
C ASP A 76 7.25 -7.05 -1.78
N ARG A 77 8.43 -6.88 -2.37
CA ARG A 77 8.75 -5.75 -3.25
C ARG A 77 7.91 -5.77 -4.53
N ASP A 78 7.73 -6.94 -5.14
CA ASP A 78 6.82 -7.12 -6.29
C ASP A 78 5.39 -6.71 -5.95
N ASN A 79 4.83 -7.28 -4.87
CA ASN A 79 3.48 -6.98 -4.42
C ASN A 79 3.30 -5.49 -4.10
N PHE A 80 4.28 -4.87 -3.46
CA PHE A 80 4.22 -3.45 -3.10
C PHE A 80 4.21 -2.55 -4.34
N MET A 81 5.09 -2.79 -5.32
CA MET A 81 5.14 -2.02 -6.57
C MET A 81 3.88 -2.23 -7.42
N ARG A 82 3.42 -3.48 -7.53
CA ARG A 82 2.12 -3.82 -8.15
C ARG A 82 0.96 -3.08 -7.49
N PHE A 83 0.98 -2.98 -6.16
CA PHE A 83 -0.05 -2.26 -5.44
C PHE A 83 0.00 -0.74 -5.68
N GLN A 84 1.18 -0.15 -5.90
CA GLN A 84 1.27 1.27 -6.30
C GLN A 84 0.59 1.53 -7.65
N VAL A 85 0.76 0.61 -8.61
CA VAL A 85 0.04 0.68 -9.91
C VAL A 85 -1.46 0.54 -9.69
N PHE A 86 -1.88 -0.45 -8.91
CA PHE A 86 -3.29 -0.64 -8.57
C PHE A 86 -3.93 0.60 -7.94
N GLN A 87 -3.27 1.22 -6.95
CA GLN A 87 -3.76 2.45 -6.31
C GLN A 87 -3.92 3.60 -7.29
N TRP A 88 -2.98 3.76 -8.23
CA TRP A 88 -3.10 4.74 -9.30
C TRP A 88 -4.31 4.47 -10.20
N LEU A 89 -4.51 3.23 -10.64
CA LEU A 89 -5.61 2.83 -11.52
C LEU A 89 -6.98 3.06 -10.88
N ILE A 90 -7.15 2.72 -9.61
CA ILE A 90 -8.43 2.90 -8.90
C ILE A 90 -8.60 4.30 -8.30
N GLY A 91 -7.59 5.16 -8.40
CA GLY A 91 -7.60 6.48 -7.79
C GLY A 91 -7.69 6.45 -6.26
N ALA A 92 -6.93 5.56 -5.62
CA ALA A 92 -6.76 5.54 -4.18
C ALA A 92 -5.78 6.63 -3.74
N THR A 93 -6.31 7.67 -3.11
CA THR A 93 -5.54 8.88 -2.75
C THR A 93 -5.02 8.89 -1.31
N ASP A 94 -5.45 7.92 -0.48
CA ASP A 94 -5.16 7.89 0.96
C ASP A 94 -4.23 6.74 1.38
N GLY A 95 -3.52 6.11 0.43
CA GLY A 95 -2.56 5.03 0.68
C GLY A 95 -1.26 5.50 1.36
N HIS A 96 -1.37 6.01 2.58
CA HIS A 96 -0.26 6.56 3.35
C HIS A 96 0.50 5.46 4.11
N SER A 97 1.61 5.79 4.77
CA SER A 97 2.50 4.78 5.38
C SER A 97 1.82 3.85 6.38
N LYS A 98 0.79 4.32 7.09
CA LYS A 98 0.02 3.50 8.04
C LYS A 98 -0.95 2.49 7.41
N ASN A 99 -1.17 2.50 6.09
CA ASN A 99 -1.98 1.47 5.41
C ASN A 99 -1.13 0.29 4.91
N PHE A 100 0.14 0.27 5.28
CA PHE A 100 1.07 -0.80 5.01
C PHE A 100 1.62 -1.31 6.34
N SER A 101 1.72 -2.62 6.48
CA SER A 101 2.23 -3.25 7.68
C SER A 101 3.14 -4.42 7.35
N ILE A 102 3.93 -4.81 8.35
CA ILE A 102 4.71 -6.04 8.36
C ILE A 102 4.22 -6.94 9.49
N PHE A 103 4.23 -8.25 9.26
CA PHE A 103 4.20 -9.23 10.33
C PHE A 103 5.58 -9.29 10.97
N ILE A 104 5.62 -9.39 12.30
CA ILE A 104 6.83 -9.67 13.06
C ILE A 104 6.88 -11.19 13.29
N GLU A 105 7.92 -11.81 12.75
CA GLU A 105 8.19 -13.25 12.85
C GLU A 105 9.25 -13.51 13.94
N THR A 106 9.63 -14.77 14.12
CA THR A 106 10.62 -15.14 15.14
C THR A 106 11.99 -14.53 14.83
N ASN A 107 12.79 -14.26 15.87
CA ASN A 107 14.14 -13.71 15.76
C ASN A 107 14.21 -12.33 15.06
N GLY A 108 13.14 -11.54 15.11
CA GLY A 108 13.10 -10.21 14.50
C GLY A 108 12.97 -10.22 12.97
N ALA A 109 12.75 -11.39 12.38
CA ALA A 109 12.37 -11.51 10.98
C ALA A 109 11.00 -10.84 10.73
N TYR A 110 10.74 -10.44 9.49
CA TYR A 110 9.48 -9.82 9.12
C TYR A 110 9.15 -10.00 7.64
N ARG A 111 7.87 -9.82 7.31
CA ARG A 111 7.37 -9.81 5.93
C ARG A 111 6.11 -8.96 5.78
N LEU A 112 5.82 -8.50 4.58
CA LEU A 112 4.66 -7.66 4.27
C LEU A 112 3.33 -8.36 4.60
N THR A 113 2.38 -7.62 5.16
CA THR A 113 1.00 -8.08 5.39
C THR A 113 0.17 -7.97 4.10
N PRO A 114 -1.06 -8.53 4.06
CA PRO A 114 -2.05 -8.11 3.06
C PRO A 114 -2.27 -6.58 3.07
N PHE A 115 -2.68 -6.02 1.93
CA PHE A 115 -3.09 -4.62 1.83
C PHE A 115 -4.51 -4.44 2.36
N TYR A 116 -4.79 -3.30 2.97
CA TYR A 116 -6.05 -2.97 3.63
C TYR A 116 -6.36 -1.47 3.47
N ASP A 117 -7.54 -1.04 3.94
CA ASP A 117 -8.01 0.35 3.84
C ASP A 117 -7.93 0.92 2.42
N ILE A 118 -8.51 0.18 1.47
CA ILE A 118 -8.49 0.51 0.05
C ILE A 118 -9.77 1.26 -0.29
N MET A 119 -9.65 2.52 -0.71
CA MET A 119 -10.80 3.33 -1.11
C MET A 119 -10.50 4.16 -2.35
N SER A 120 -11.37 4.08 -3.34
CA SER A 120 -11.30 4.93 -4.54
C SER A 120 -11.90 6.31 -4.26
N ALA A 121 -11.23 7.37 -4.72
CA ALA A 121 -11.78 8.71 -4.71
C ALA A 121 -12.70 9.01 -5.91
N TYR A 122 -12.75 8.15 -6.93
CA TYR A 122 -13.54 8.41 -8.14
C TYR A 122 -15.05 8.54 -7.88
N PRO A 123 -15.69 7.72 -7.03
CA PRO A 123 -17.12 7.90 -6.72
C PRO A 123 -17.43 9.29 -6.14
N ALA A 124 -16.50 9.88 -5.37
CA ALA A 124 -16.64 11.22 -4.80
C ALA A 124 -16.34 12.36 -5.80
N SER A 125 -15.89 12.03 -7.01
CA SER A 125 -15.54 13.01 -8.05
C SER A 125 -16.67 13.34 -9.04
N ASN A 126 -17.77 12.58 -9.03
CA ASN A 126 -18.90 12.79 -9.94
C ASN A 126 -19.77 14.00 -9.52
N GLY A 127 -20.27 14.76 -10.50
CA GLY A 127 -21.19 15.90 -10.30
C GLY A 127 -20.52 17.18 -9.79
N LYS A 128 -20.93 17.68 -8.60
CA LYS A 128 -20.33 18.83 -7.89
C LYS A 128 -19.15 18.43 -6.98
N GLY A 129 -18.66 17.19 -7.13
CA GLY A 129 -17.64 16.58 -6.28
C GLY A 129 -16.22 17.10 -6.50
N ILE A 130 -15.25 16.33 -6.00
CA ILE A 130 -13.83 16.66 -6.11
C ILE A 130 -13.41 16.60 -7.58
N ASN A 131 -12.81 17.68 -8.08
CA ASN A 131 -12.24 17.69 -9.43
C ASN A 131 -11.16 16.59 -9.54
N THR A 132 -11.34 15.64 -10.47
CA THR A 132 -10.44 14.50 -10.69
C THR A 132 -8.98 14.92 -10.91
N ARG A 133 -8.74 16.09 -11.50
CA ARG A 133 -7.38 16.67 -11.69
C ARG A 133 -6.66 16.99 -10.39
N LYS A 134 -7.41 17.18 -9.30
CA LYS A 134 -6.88 17.45 -7.96
C LYS A 134 -6.49 16.18 -7.19
N LEU A 135 -6.88 15.00 -7.67
CA LEU A 135 -6.55 13.74 -7.02
C LEU A 135 -5.05 13.45 -7.11
N LYS A 136 -4.46 13.08 -5.96
CA LYS A 136 -3.04 12.81 -5.80
C LYS A 136 -2.85 11.47 -5.10
N LEU A 137 -1.82 10.72 -5.48
CA LEU A 137 -1.33 9.60 -4.67
C LEU A 137 -0.80 10.12 -3.33
N ALA A 138 -0.95 9.34 -2.26
CA ALA A 138 -0.36 9.63 -0.96
C ALA A 138 1.16 9.45 -0.94
N MET A 139 1.68 8.54 -1.78
CA MET A 139 3.11 8.35 -2.04
C MET A 139 3.40 8.67 -3.49
N SER A 140 4.43 9.47 -3.71
CA SER A 140 4.79 10.00 -5.01
C SER A 140 5.73 9.08 -5.79
N LEU A 141 5.62 9.15 -7.11
CA LEU A 141 6.50 8.45 -8.05
C LEU A 141 7.62 9.39 -8.51
N LYS A 142 8.73 8.82 -8.99
CA LYS A 142 9.81 9.59 -9.59
C LYS A 142 9.42 10.13 -10.97
N SER A 143 9.81 11.37 -11.23
CA SER A 143 9.66 12.04 -12.52
C SER A 143 10.84 11.70 -13.43
N THR A 144 10.62 11.63 -14.74
CA THR A 144 11.69 11.45 -15.74
C THR A 144 12.44 12.75 -16.06
N SER A 145 11.96 13.91 -15.57
CA SER A 145 12.62 15.21 -15.76
C SER A 145 13.21 15.74 -14.46
N SER A 146 12.36 16.07 -13.50
CA SER A 146 12.75 16.48 -12.14
C SER A 146 11.61 16.32 -11.14
N GLY A 147 11.96 16.10 -9.88
CA GLY A 147 11.03 16.01 -8.74
C GLY A 147 10.20 14.72 -8.70
N ASN A 148 9.07 14.79 -8.00
CA ASN A 148 8.14 13.67 -7.85
C ASN A 148 6.80 13.96 -8.55
N LYS A 149 6.07 12.90 -8.92
CA LYS A 149 4.74 12.93 -9.51
C LYS A 149 3.70 12.41 -8.53
N TRP A 150 2.64 13.18 -8.36
CA TRP A 150 1.58 12.95 -7.38
C TRP A 150 0.21 12.85 -8.04
N HIS A 151 -0.10 13.83 -8.91
CA HIS A 151 -1.39 13.97 -9.55
C HIS A 151 -1.68 12.79 -10.45
N LEU A 152 -2.80 12.09 -10.22
CA LEU A 152 -3.16 10.87 -10.94
C LEU A 152 -3.18 11.08 -12.46
N GLU A 153 -3.75 12.21 -12.92
CA GLU A 153 -3.82 12.56 -14.34
C GLU A 153 -2.45 12.79 -15.01
N LYS A 154 -1.40 12.99 -14.21
CA LYS A 154 -0.03 13.26 -14.67
C LYS A 154 0.88 12.06 -14.46
N VAL A 155 0.38 10.98 -13.87
CA VAL A 155 1.09 9.71 -13.72
C VAL A 155 0.88 8.87 -14.97
N TYR A 156 1.95 8.18 -15.38
CA TYR A 156 2.06 7.41 -16.62
C TYR A 156 3.05 6.26 -16.36
N PRO A 157 3.04 5.17 -17.14
CA PRO A 157 3.93 4.02 -16.99
C PRO A 157 5.41 4.38 -16.74
N ARG A 158 5.96 5.34 -17.50
CA ARG A 158 7.34 5.84 -17.35
C ARG A 158 7.72 6.28 -15.93
N HIS A 159 6.76 6.76 -15.14
CA HIS A 159 7.01 7.21 -13.76
C HIS A 159 7.16 6.02 -12.81
N PHE A 160 6.47 4.90 -13.07
CA PHE A 160 6.67 3.66 -12.33
C PHE A 160 8.03 3.03 -12.67
N ILE A 161 8.41 3.02 -13.95
CA ILE A 161 9.74 2.55 -14.38
C ILE A 161 10.86 3.38 -13.73
N ALA A 162 10.79 4.71 -13.78
CA ALA A 162 11.77 5.57 -13.11
C ALA A 162 11.81 5.38 -11.58
N THR A 163 10.66 5.09 -10.97
CA THR A 163 10.60 4.76 -9.54
C THR A 163 11.27 3.41 -9.27
N ALA A 164 11.01 2.40 -10.10
CA ALA A 164 11.63 1.08 -10.01
C ALA A 164 13.16 1.18 -10.09
N GLU A 165 13.71 1.94 -11.05
CA GLU A 165 15.15 2.21 -11.13
C GLU A 165 15.69 2.82 -9.84
N THR A 166 15.01 3.82 -9.30
CA THR A 166 15.44 4.54 -8.09
C THR A 166 15.49 3.62 -6.86
N VAL A 167 14.56 2.68 -6.74
CA VAL A 167 14.48 1.76 -5.59
C VAL A 167 15.14 0.41 -5.86
N GLY A 168 15.90 0.29 -6.96
CA GLY A 168 16.60 -0.94 -7.34
C GLY A 168 15.66 -2.12 -7.61
N PHE A 169 14.46 -1.88 -8.12
CA PHE A 169 13.50 -2.90 -8.55
C PHE A 169 13.66 -3.15 -10.05
N CYS A 170 13.57 -4.41 -10.48
CA CYS A 170 13.80 -4.80 -11.87
C CYS A 170 12.83 -4.08 -12.80
N THR A 171 13.35 -3.30 -13.76
CA THR A 171 12.52 -2.50 -14.68
C THR A 171 11.76 -3.36 -15.68
N ILE A 172 12.34 -4.49 -16.10
CA ILE A 172 11.65 -5.50 -16.92
C ILE A 172 10.44 -6.03 -16.15
N ARG A 173 10.62 -6.41 -14.88
CA ARG A 173 9.51 -6.87 -14.04
C ARG A 173 8.48 -5.78 -13.79
N MET A 174 8.90 -4.52 -13.63
CA MET A 174 7.97 -3.39 -13.51
C MET A 174 7.15 -3.20 -14.79
N GLN A 175 7.74 -3.40 -15.97
CA GLN A 175 7.02 -3.37 -17.24
C GLN A 175 6.00 -4.50 -17.32
N GLU A 176 6.37 -5.73 -16.93
CA GLU A 176 5.42 -6.85 -16.86
C GLU A 176 4.24 -6.53 -15.93
N ILE A 177 4.50 -5.98 -14.74
CA ILE A 177 3.43 -5.56 -13.82
C ILE A 177 2.49 -4.55 -14.48
N LEU A 178 3.01 -3.61 -15.27
CA LEU A 178 2.21 -2.61 -15.97
C LEU A 178 1.38 -3.23 -17.10
N ASP A 179 1.91 -4.24 -17.79
CA ASP A 179 1.24 -4.94 -18.89
C ASP A 179 0.16 -5.94 -18.41
N GLU A 180 0.18 -6.31 -17.13
CA GLU A 180 -0.84 -7.17 -16.50
C GLU A 180 -2.18 -6.46 -16.22
N PHE A 181 -2.25 -5.12 -16.34
CA PHE A 181 -3.45 -4.30 -16.12
C PHE A 181 -3.98 -3.69 -17.42
#